data_AF-A0A6P6IUX7-F1
#
_entry.id   AF-A0A6P6IUX7-F1
#
_cell.length_a   1.000
_cell.length_b   1.000
_cell.length_c   1.000
_cell.angle_alpha   90.00
_cell.angle_beta   90.00
_cell.angle_gamma   90.00
#
_symmetry.space_group_name_H-M   'P 1'
#
loop_
_entity.id
_entity.type
_entity.pdbx_description
1 polymer ?
#
loop_
_entity_poly.entity_id
_entity_poly.type
_entity_poly.pdbx_seq_one_letter_code
_entity_poly.pdbx_strand_id
1 'polypeptide(L)'
;MSIHNEIKAIILRALPSLTEEIREHVITSLERSGVESIEDLVYVQQEDLKDVLPIIQQRKLLEAFKLETTKVTLDLQILPDESTDTSMSSLSSPQPCTSSSSSSSQASTPCTLSKASQSPNISSKWYENFEIPWDKMPVEVQSAIANSKRPAPDKRRQMIRILADEIRKCENNPTRNECLIIFRNIVKHFPNSFADMTPSGVIIGSGCTSLLCQLKTRIENMNRAGTKNRLRTSKVPGQLHQRPSDSYGCTQFNPELSPEETYETLEQKRQQLETIYRQEGIRSGVKGEVINLMKTTFCLQRRHINQAPSPSIEDMRIQWPYLFTQRGIFIHFELLTDINVLRVLDLSIKECGQGIRKYLQTKSKNKDVQSIVTQDEDGELTLIQLLMAYFDEGIEGLILRADICLFTFT
;
A
#
# COMPACT_ATOMS: atom_id res chain seq x y z
N MET A 1 0.18 -35.04 32.51
CA MET A 1 -0.23 -34.84 33.92
C MET A 1 -1.75 -34.98 33.95
N SER A 2 -2.45 -34.74 35.07
CA SER A 2 -3.92 -34.59 34.96
C SER A 2 -4.20 -33.35 34.14
N ILE A 3 -5.06 -33.42 33.13
CA ILE A 3 -5.46 -32.27 32.29
C ILE A 3 -5.89 -31.07 33.13
N HIS A 4 -6.58 -31.36 34.24
CA HIS A 4 -6.97 -30.39 35.24
C HIS A 4 -5.78 -29.52 35.71
N ASN A 5 -4.61 -30.12 35.98
CA ASN A 5 -3.41 -29.41 36.42
C ASN A 5 -2.78 -28.57 35.30
N GLU A 6 -2.90 -29.03 34.06
CA GLU A 6 -2.36 -28.34 32.88
C GLU A 6 -3.21 -27.09 32.59
N ILE A 7 -4.55 -27.21 32.59
CA ILE A 7 -5.48 -26.08 32.47
C ILE A 7 -5.28 -25.10 33.65
N LYS A 8 -5.11 -25.61 34.87
CA LYS A 8 -4.86 -24.78 36.06
C LYS A 8 -3.59 -23.94 35.93
N ALA A 9 -2.52 -24.49 35.37
CA ALA A 9 -1.27 -23.77 35.12
C ALA A 9 -1.45 -22.65 34.07
N ILE A 10 -2.22 -22.90 33.02
CA ILE A 10 -2.53 -21.92 31.97
C ILE A 10 -3.35 -20.75 32.55
N ILE A 11 -4.38 -21.05 33.35
CA ILE A 11 -5.21 -20.01 34.01
C ILE A 11 -4.36 -19.18 34.97
N LEU A 12 -3.49 -19.81 35.76
CA LEU A 12 -2.58 -19.12 36.67
C LEU A 12 -1.63 -18.16 35.94
N ARG A 13 -1.10 -18.57 34.80
CA ARG A 13 -0.20 -17.74 33.98
C ARG A 13 -0.94 -16.56 33.35
N ALA A 14 -2.18 -16.77 32.91
CA ALA A 14 -2.99 -15.74 32.28
C ALA A 14 -3.57 -14.73 33.29
N LEU A 15 -4.00 -15.22 34.46
CA LEU A 15 -4.69 -14.47 35.49
C LEU A 15 -4.11 -14.80 36.89
N PRO A 16 -2.88 -14.32 37.21
CA PRO A 16 -2.19 -14.67 38.45
C PRO A 16 -2.88 -14.12 39.71
N SER A 17 -3.76 -13.13 39.56
CA SER A 17 -4.51 -12.50 40.66
C SER A 17 -5.86 -13.16 40.94
N LEU A 18 -6.18 -14.30 40.33
CA LEU A 18 -7.44 -15.01 40.53
C LEU A 18 -7.39 -15.85 41.82
N THR A 19 -8.43 -15.76 42.66
CA THR A 19 -8.57 -16.61 43.85
C THR A 19 -8.71 -18.08 43.46
N GLU A 20 -8.28 -18.99 44.33
CA GLU A 20 -8.38 -20.44 44.08
C GLU A 20 -9.83 -20.88 43.82
N GLU A 21 -10.79 -20.30 44.54
CA GLU A 21 -12.23 -20.62 44.40
C GLU A 21 -12.76 -20.28 43.00
N ILE A 22 -12.45 -19.08 42.49
CA ILE A 22 -12.88 -18.65 41.15
C ILE A 22 -12.14 -19.48 40.09
N ARG A 23 -10.87 -19.83 40.32
CA ARG A 23 -10.09 -20.64 39.40
C ARG A 23 -10.66 -22.03 39.24
N GLU A 24 -11.02 -22.67 40.35
CA GLU A 24 -11.66 -23.97 40.34
C GLU A 24 -13.01 -23.91 39.61
N HIS A 25 -13.77 -22.83 39.82
CA HIS A 25 -15.03 -22.61 39.14
C HIS A 25 -14.87 -22.45 37.61
N VAL A 26 -13.80 -21.78 37.15
CA VAL A 26 -13.46 -21.69 35.72
C VAL A 26 -13.14 -23.08 35.16
N ILE A 27 -12.34 -23.88 35.87
CA ILE A 27 -11.95 -25.23 35.39
C ILE A 27 -13.19 -26.12 35.30
N THR A 28 -14.04 -26.14 36.33
CA THR A 28 -15.28 -26.92 36.32
C THR A 28 -16.24 -26.45 35.22
N SER A 29 -16.27 -25.15 34.90
CA SER A 29 -17.07 -24.63 33.77
C SER A 29 -16.54 -25.13 32.43
N LEU A 30 -15.22 -25.17 32.24
CA LEU A 30 -14.59 -25.68 31.02
C LEU A 30 -14.79 -27.19 30.86
N GLU A 31 -14.65 -27.96 31.94
CA GLU A 31 -14.94 -29.40 31.95
C GLU A 31 -16.42 -29.67 31.62
N ARG A 32 -17.35 -28.85 32.14
CA ARG A 32 -18.78 -28.92 31.77
C ARG A 32 -19.07 -28.58 30.32
N SER A 33 -18.28 -27.69 29.72
CA SER A 33 -18.36 -27.36 28.30
C SER A 33 -17.73 -28.42 27.39
N GLY A 34 -17.17 -29.50 27.95
CA GLY A 34 -16.61 -30.63 27.20
C GLY A 34 -15.14 -30.47 26.81
N VAL A 35 -14.37 -29.64 27.52
CA VAL A 35 -12.91 -29.52 27.32
C VAL A 35 -12.23 -30.77 27.92
N GLU A 36 -11.72 -31.65 27.07
CA GLU A 36 -11.07 -32.92 27.44
C GLU A 36 -9.57 -32.94 27.13
N SER A 37 -9.05 -31.94 26.42
CA SER A 37 -7.65 -31.76 26.02
C SER A 37 -7.21 -30.28 26.02
N ILE A 38 -5.89 -30.00 25.98
CA ILE A 38 -5.39 -28.61 25.84
C ILE A 38 -5.78 -28.07 24.46
N GLU A 39 -5.85 -28.93 23.45
CA GLU A 39 -6.22 -28.64 22.08
C GLU A 39 -7.64 -28.06 21.98
N ASP A 40 -8.55 -28.51 22.85
CA ASP A 40 -9.94 -28.06 22.87
C ASP A 40 -10.09 -26.60 23.31
N LEU A 41 -9.06 -26.04 23.97
CA LEU A 41 -9.08 -24.65 24.44
C LEU A 41 -9.20 -23.62 23.30
N VAL A 42 -8.92 -24.01 22.04
CA VAL A 42 -9.13 -23.15 20.87
C VAL A 42 -10.61 -22.88 20.59
N TYR A 43 -11.50 -23.76 21.03
CA TYR A 43 -12.94 -23.69 20.75
C TYR A 43 -13.73 -22.94 21.84
N VAL A 44 -13.09 -22.63 22.97
CA VAL A 44 -13.71 -21.89 24.08
C VAL A 44 -14.03 -20.45 23.63
N GLN A 45 -15.28 -20.04 23.82
CA GLN A 45 -15.78 -18.70 23.47
C GLN A 45 -16.07 -17.86 24.71
N GLN A 46 -16.45 -16.61 24.49
CA GLN A 46 -16.68 -15.67 25.58
C GLN A 46 -17.94 -16.04 26.38
N GLU A 47 -18.90 -16.66 25.71
CA GLU A 47 -20.17 -17.15 26.23
C GLU A 47 -19.95 -18.24 27.29
N ASP A 48 -18.95 -19.11 27.10
CA ASP A 48 -18.63 -20.23 28.00
C ASP A 48 -18.03 -19.77 29.35
N LEU A 49 -17.57 -18.52 29.42
CA LEU A 49 -16.93 -17.91 30.60
C LEU A 49 -17.73 -16.73 31.17
N LYS A 50 -18.90 -16.44 30.57
CA LYS A 50 -19.65 -15.20 30.81
C LYS A 50 -20.06 -15.03 32.28
N ASP A 51 -20.43 -16.13 32.91
CA ASP A 51 -21.00 -16.15 34.26
C ASP A 51 -19.94 -16.36 35.36
N VAL A 52 -18.69 -16.64 34.98
CA VAL A 52 -17.61 -16.97 35.92
C VAL A 52 -16.58 -15.84 36.07
N LEU A 53 -16.32 -15.09 35.00
CA LEU A 53 -15.29 -14.05 34.99
C LEU A 53 -15.84 -12.71 34.47
N PRO A 54 -15.29 -11.56 34.88
CA PRO A 54 -15.53 -10.29 34.21
C PRO A 54 -15.01 -10.30 32.76
N ILE A 55 -15.66 -9.53 31.88
CA ILE A 55 -15.40 -9.45 30.42
C ILE A 55 -13.90 -9.28 30.08
N ILE A 56 -13.14 -8.51 30.85
CA ILE A 56 -11.72 -8.29 30.59
C ILE A 56 -10.86 -9.50 30.95
N GLN A 57 -11.21 -10.22 32.03
CA GLN A 57 -10.51 -11.43 32.44
C GLN A 57 -10.79 -12.58 31.46
N GLN A 58 -12.04 -12.68 30.96
CA GLN A 58 -12.39 -13.61 29.88
C GLN A 58 -11.50 -13.41 28.65
N ARG A 59 -11.37 -12.15 28.17
CA ARG A 59 -10.56 -11.84 26.98
C ARG A 59 -9.09 -12.21 27.15
N LYS A 60 -8.50 -11.91 28.32
CA LYS A 60 -7.11 -12.28 28.64
C LYS A 60 -6.91 -13.80 28.67
N LEU A 61 -7.88 -14.52 29.22
CA LEU A 61 -7.82 -15.98 29.30
C LEU A 61 -7.95 -16.63 27.91
N LEU A 62 -8.87 -16.15 27.08
CA LEU A 62 -9.04 -16.62 25.70
C LEU A 62 -7.80 -16.36 24.84
N GLU A 63 -7.11 -15.23 25.04
CA GLU A 63 -5.85 -14.94 24.36
C GLU A 63 -4.74 -15.92 24.79
N ALA A 64 -4.66 -16.24 26.09
CA ALA A 64 -3.72 -17.22 26.60
C ALA A 64 -3.99 -18.64 26.05
N PHE A 65 -5.26 -19.03 25.92
CA PHE A 65 -5.65 -20.30 25.33
C PHE A 65 -5.20 -20.43 23.87
N LYS A 66 -5.38 -19.38 23.06
CA LYS A 66 -4.91 -19.35 21.66
C LYS A 66 -3.39 -19.46 21.54
N LEU A 67 -2.66 -18.82 22.45
CA LEU A 67 -1.21 -18.89 22.48
C LEU A 67 -0.71 -20.29 22.84
N GLU A 68 -1.37 -20.98 23.77
CA GLU A 68 -0.99 -22.34 24.16
C GLU A 68 -1.27 -23.36 23.05
N THR A 69 -2.44 -23.27 22.38
CA THR A 69 -2.76 -24.16 21.26
C THR A 69 -1.87 -23.94 20.04
N THR A 70 -1.47 -22.70 19.76
CA THR A 70 -0.52 -22.41 18.67
C THR A 70 0.86 -23.02 18.95
N LYS A 71 1.29 -23.04 20.22
CA LYS A 71 2.57 -23.62 20.62
C LYS A 71 2.58 -25.15 20.51
N VAL A 72 1.50 -25.82 20.91
CA VAL A 72 1.35 -27.29 20.82
C VAL A 72 1.29 -27.76 19.36
N THR A 73 0.66 -26.98 18.47
CA THR A 73 0.53 -27.34 17.04
C THR A 73 1.89 -27.36 16.30
N LEU A 74 2.89 -26.62 16.80
CA LEU A 74 4.24 -26.56 16.21
C LEU A 74 5.14 -27.72 16.63
N ASP A 75 4.88 -28.39 17.76
CA ASP A 75 5.71 -29.49 18.28
C ASP A 75 5.37 -30.88 17.69
N LEU A 76 4.24 -31.03 16.97
CA LEU A 76 3.74 -32.32 16.46
C LEU A 76 4.04 -32.62 14.97
N GLN A 77 4.83 -31.78 14.28
CA GLN A 77 5.22 -32.06 12.88
C GLN A 77 6.64 -32.63 12.78
N ILE A 78 6.76 -33.95 12.99
CA ILE A 78 7.92 -34.76 12.59
C ILE A 78 7.46 -35.74 11.50
N LEU A 79 8.14 -35.69 10.35
CA LEU A 79 7.97 -36.55 9.16
C LEU A 79 8.20 -38.03 9.45
N PRO A 80 7.81 -38.93 8.52
CA PRO A 80 8.86 -39.55 7.71
C PRO A 80 8.58 -39.68 6.20
N ASP A 81 9.71 -39.74 5.49
CA ASP A 81 9.99 -39.89 4.05
C ASP A 81 9.84 -41.34 3.51
N GLU A 82 10.01 -41.47 2.17
CA GLU A 82 10.36 -42.63 1.29
C GLU A 82 9.29 -42.93 0.20
N SER A 83 9.48 -42.49 -1.05
CA SER A 83 10.17 -43.15 -2.21
C SER A 83 9.26 -44.18 -2.94
N THR A 84 8.92 -44.10 -4.25
CA THR A 84 9.76 -44.32 -5.45
C THR A 84 8.94 -44.19 -6.77
N ASP A 85 9.61 -43.69 -7.82
CA ASP A 85 9.61 -44.01 -9.26
C ASP A 85 8.34 -44.14 -10.15
N THR A 86 8.29 -43.37 -11.25
CA THR A 86 8.49 -43.84 -12.66
C THR A 86 7.87 -42.91 -13.72
N SER A 87 8.75 -42.24 -14.48
CA SER A 87 8.81 -42.02 -15.95
C SER A 87 7.63 -41.54 -16.83
N MET A 88 7.86 -40.36 -17.45
CA MET A 88 7.92 -40.07 -18.90
C MET A 88 6.66 -40.01 -19.81
N SER A 89 6.51 -38.81 -20.42
CA SER A 89 6.15 -38.52 -21.84
C SER A 89 4.72 -38.09 -22.24
N SER A 90 4.60 -36.78 -22.50
CA SER A 90 4.19 -36.11 -23.76
C SER A 90 2.79 -36.28 -24.42
N LEU A 91 2.23 -35.09 -24.72
CA LEU A 91 1.52 -34.66 -25.94
C LEU A 91 0.01 -34.94 -26.14
N SER A 92 -0.70 -33.80 -26.28
CA SER A 92 -1.73 -33.48 -27.28
C SER A 92 -3.21 -33.82 -27.02
N SER A 93 -3.99 -32.73 -26.98
CA SER A 93 -5.40 -32.58 -27.37
C SER A 93 -5.72 -33.25 -28.74
N PRO A 94 -6.97 -33.64 -29.07
CA PRO A 94 -8.08 -32.67 -29.27
C PRO A 94 -9.52 -33.14 -28.96
N GLN A 95 -10.42 -32.14 -28.93
CA GLN A 95 -11.88 -32.18 -29.13
C GLN A 95 -12.30 -33.00 -30.38
N PRO A 96 -13.58 -33.44 -30.57
CA PRO A 96 -14.72 -32.53 -30.89
C PRO A 96 -16.17 -32.97 -30.51
N CYS A 97 -17.08 -31.98 -30.59
CA CYS A 97 -18.48 -31.92 -31.08
C CYS A 97 -19.34 -33.21 -31.14
N THR A 98 -20.65 -33.25 -30.81
CA THR A 98 -21.80 -32.72 -31.61
C THR A 98 -23.10 -32.91 -30.82
N SER A 99 -23.90 -31.85 -30.58
CA SER A 99 -25.18 -31.47 -31.23
C SER A 99 -26.27 -32.56 -31.39
N SER A 100 -27.46 -32.30 -30.85
CA SER A 100 -28.75 -32.72 -31.44
C SER A 100 -29.91 -31.91 -30.84
N SER A 101 -30.67 -31.31 -31.75
CA SER A 101 -31.81 -30.41 -31.61
C SER A 101 -33.15 -31.14 -31.76
N SER A 102 -34.23 -30.62 -31.18
CA SER A 102 -35.57 -30.73 -31.78
C SER A 102 -36.51 -29.59 -31.37
N SER A 103 -37.18 -29.10 -32.41
CA SER A 103 -38.22 -28.07 -32.58
C SER A 103 -39.55 -28.42 -31.87
N SER A 104 -40.62 -27.62 -31.76
CA SER A 104 -41.19 -26.51 -32.57
C SER A 104 -42.44 -25.91 -31.86
N SER A 105 -42.64 -24.57 -31.97
CA SER A 105 -43.88 -23.75 -32.23
C SER A 105 -45.30 -24.26 -31.83
N GLN A 106 -46.31 -23.47 -31.38
CA GLN A 106 -46.71 -22.07 -31.65
C GLN A 106 -47.92 -21.63 -30.75
N ALA A 107 -47.99 -20.31 -30.43
CA ALA A 107 -49.12 -19.35 -30.18
C ALA A 107 -50.45 -19.79 -29.47
N SER A 108 -51.10 -19.03 -28.55
CA SER A 108 -51.60 -17.63 -28.67
C SER A 108 -52.10 -17.03 -27.31
N THR A 109 -51.74 -15.75 -27.04
CA THR A 109 -52.44 -14.58 -26.37
C THR A 109 -53.51 -14.70 -25.24
N PRO A 110 -53.88 -13.62 -24.50
CA PRO A 110 -53.10 -12.62 -23.74
C PRO A 110 -53.69 -12.31 -22.32
N CYS A 111 -53.04 -11.37 -21.60
CA CYS A 111 -53.57 -10.47 -20.55
C CYS A 111 -53.49 -10.83 -19.03
N THR A 112 -52.57 -10.09 -18.39
CA THR A 112 -52.74 -9.22 -17.20
C THR A 112 -52.80 -9.76 -15.76
N LEU A 113 -51.77 -9.33 -15.02
CA LEU A 113 -51.72 -8.88 -13.61
C LEU A 113 -52.02 -9.87 -12.47
N SER A 114 -50.95 -10.27 -11.77
CA SER A 114 -50.83 -10.04 -10.32
C SER A 114 -49.37 -10.09 -9.85
N LYS A 115 -49.01 -9.09 -9.05
CA LYS A 115 -47.70 -8.82 -8.46
C LYS A 115 -47.36 -9.84 -7.36
N ALA A 116 -46.10 -10.29 -7.34
CA ALA A 116 -45.37 -10.54 -6.09
C ALA A 116 -43.86 -10.44 -6.32
N SER A 117 -43.32 -9.30 -5.89
CA SER A 117 -41.98 -9.04 -5.36
C SER A 117 -40.84 -10.00 -5.74
N GLN A 118 -40.07 -9.64 -6.77
CA GLN A 118 -38.71 -10.13 -6.95
C GLN A 118 -37.73 -9.00 -6.61
N SER A 119 -36.94 -9.22 -5.56
CA SER A 119 -35.70 -8.49 -5.29
C SER A 119 -34.76 -8.64 -6.50
N PRO A 120 -34.19 -7.55 -7.05
CA PRO A 120 -33.29 -7.67 -8.18
C PRO A 120 -31.96 -8.23 -7.68
N ASN A 121 -31.65 -9.42 -8.17
CA ASN A 121 -30.33 -10.03 -8.15
C ASN A 121 -29.39 -9.09 -8.94
N ILE A 122 -28.58 -8.28 -8.26
CA ILE A 122 -27.68 -7.32 -8.91
C ILE A 122 -26.55 -8.10 -9.58
N SER A 123 -26.48 -7.90 -10.89
CA SER A 123 -25.56 -8.48 -11.86
C SER A 123 -24.08 -8.43 -11.44
N SER A 124 -23.36 -9.49 -11.84
CA SER A 124 -21.96 -9.83 -11.60
C SER A 124 -20.91 -8.73 -11.88
N LYS A 125 -21.26 -7.58 -12.47
CA LYS A 125 -20.36 -6.42 -12.66
C LYS A 125 -21.11 -5.09 -12.77
N TRP A 126 -21.42 -4.47 -11.62
CA TRP A 126 -22.22 -3.23 -11.54
C TRP A 126 -21.71 -2.07 -12.43
N TYR A 127 -20.39 -1.97 -12.59
CA TYR A 127 -19.72 -0.88 -13.31
C TYR A 127 -19.84 -0.98 -14.85
N GLU A 128 -20.12 -2.16 -15.40
CA GLU A 128 -20.33 -2.33 -16.85
C GLU A 128 -21.68 -1.75 -17.29
N ASN A 129 -22.67 -1.78 -16.40
CA ASN A 129 -24.03 -1.29 -16.63
C ASN A 129 -24.33 0.01 -15.87
N PHE A 130 -23.29 0.70 -15.36
CA PHE A 130 -23.47 1.93 -14.61
C PHE A 130 -23.94 3.05 -15.55
N GLU A 131 -25.18 3.51 -15.36
CA GLU A 131 -25.74 4.64 -16.09
C GLU A 131 -25.29 5.97 -15.47
N ILE A 132 -24.76 6.85 -16.31
CA ILE A 132 -24.32 8.17 -15.86
C ILE A 132 -25.56 9.04 -15.66
N PRO A 133 -25.76 9.61 -14.46
CA PRO A 133 -26.95 10.40 -14.13
C PRO A 133 -26.82 11.81 -14.71
N TRP A 134 -26.94 11.92 -16.04
CA TRP A 134 -26.80 13.17 -16.78
C TRP A 134 -27.85 14.21 -16.38
N ASP A 135 -29.03 13.76 -15.98
CA ASP A 135 -30.14 14.55 -15.44
C ASP A 135 -29.76 15.33 -14.17
N LYS A 136 -28.87 14.77 -13.34
CA LYS A 136 -28.38 15.41 -12.11
C LYS A 136 -27.22 16.38 -12.36
N MET A 137 -26.64 16.38 -13.56
CA MET A 137 -25.47 17.21 -13.84
C MET A 137 -25.85 18.70 -13.95
N PRO A 138 -24.97 19.62 -13.54
CA PRO A 138 -25.21 21.05 -13.70
C PRO A 138 -25.51 21.40 -15.17
N VAL A 139 -26.45 22.32 -15.38
CA VAL A 139 -26.89 22.74 -16.73
C VAL A 139 -25.72 23.22 -17.58
N GLU A 140 -24.70 23.83 -16.96
CA GLU A 140 -23.50 24.30 -17.64
C GLU A 140 -22.62 23.15 -18.13
N VAL A 141 -22.61 22.00 -17.44
CA VAL A 141 -21.93 20.79 -17.92
C VAL A 141 -22.67 20.22 -19.13
N GLN A 142 -24.00 20.11 -19.05
CA GLN A 142 -24.83 19.65 -20.17
C GLN A 142 -24.70 20.58 -21.39
N SER A 143 -24.70 21.90 -21.16
CA SER A 143 -24.49 22.91 -22.20
C SER A 143 -23.09 22.83 -22.80
N ALA A 144 -22.05 22.61 -21.99
CA ALA A 144 -20.70 22.44 -22.49
C ALA A 144 -20.56 21.17 -23.34
N ILE A 145 -21.20 20.07 -22.92
CA ILE A 145 -21.30 18.82 -23.71
C ILE A 145 -21.99 19.09 -25.05
N ALA A 146 -23.16 19.73 -25.05
CA ALA A 146 -23.91 20.04 -26.27
C ALA A 146 -23.10 20.90 -27.26
N ASN A 147 -22.26 21.80 -26.73
CA ASN A 147 -21.37 22.64 -27.53
C ASN A 147 -20.00 22.01 -27.84
N SER A 148 -19.76 20.75 -27.47
CA SER A 148 -18.47 20.06 -27.61
C SER A 148 -17.28 20.82 -26.99
N LYS A 149 -17.52 21.51 -25.87
CA LYS A 149 -16.52 22.29 -25.12
C LYS A 149 -16.21 21.65 -23.78
N ARG A 150 -14.98 21.86 -23.31
CA ARG A 150 -14.58 21.45 -21.95
C ARG A 150 -15.37 22.25 -20.91
N PRO A 151 -16.07 21.60 -19.96
CA PRO A 151 -16.75 22.31 -18.88
C PRO A 151 -15.78 23.13 -18.03
N ALA A 152 -16.27 24.23 -17.45
CA ALA A 152 -15.50 25.04 -16.53
C ALA A 152 -14.97 24.21 -15.34
N PRO A 153 -13.77 24.51 -14.81
CA PRO A 153 -13.12 23.68 -13.79
C PRO A 153 -13.96 23.42 -12.53
N ASP A 154 -14.72 24.41 -12.07
CA ASP A 154 -15.63 24.31 -10.93
C ASP A 154 -16.83 23.40 -11.22
N LYS A 155 -17.44 23.53 -12.40
CA LYS A 155 -18.58 22.71 -12.84
C LYS A 155 -18.17 21.26 -13.08
N ARG A 156 -16.97 21.05 -13.64
CA ARG A 156 -16.36 19.72 -13.75
C ARG A 156 -16.16 19.06 -12.39
N ARG A 157 -15.70 19.82 -11.37
CA ARG A 157 -15.61 19.29 -10.00
C ARG A 157 -16.98 18.93 -9.42
N GLN A 158 -18.03 19.69 -9.73
CA GLN A 158 -19.39 19.35 -9.31
C GLN A 158 -19.88 18.04 -9.95
N MET A 159 -19.63 17.83 -11.25
CA MET A 159 -19.88 16.56 -11.94
C MET A 159 -19.19 15.38 -11.23
N ILE A 160 -17.92 15.54 -10.85
CA ILE A 160 -17.18 14.50 -10.11
C ILE A 160 -17.82 14.20 -8.75
N ARG A 161 -18.34 15.20 -8.03
CA ARG A 161 -19.02 14.96 -6.75
C ARG A 161 -20.29 14.15 -6.93
N ILE A 162 -21.12 14.50 -7.92
CA ILE A 162 -22.35 13.76 -8.24
C ILE A 162 -22.00 12.32 -8.64
N LEU A 163 -21.02 12.12 -9.52
CA LEU A 163 -20.55 10.78 -9.88
C LEU A 163 -20.05 9.99 -8.67
N ALA A 164 -19.28 10.60 -7.78
CA ALA A 164 -18.80 9.94 -6.57
C ALA A 164 -19.96 9.50 -5.66
N ASP A 165 -20.96 10.35 -5.48
CA ASP A 165 -22.12 10.04 -4.63
C ASP A 165 -22.97 8.91 -5.23
N GLU A 166 -23.13 8.87 -6.56
CA GLU A 166 -23.94 7.85 -7.25
C GLU A 166 -23.20 6.52 -7.37
N ILE A 167 -21.90 6.53 -7.67
CA ILE A 167 -21.06 5.32 -7.67
C ILE A 167 -21.02 4.69 -6.28
N ARG A 168 -20.97 5.50 -5.21
CA ARG A 168 -20.97 5.00 -3.82
C ARG A 168 -22.28 4.37 -3.38
N LYS A 169 -23.37 4.50 -4.14
CA LYS A 169 -24.59 3.73 -3.91
C LYS A 169 -24.48 2.30 -4.43
N CYS A 170 -23.58 2.06 -5.37
CA CYS A 170 -23.28 0.74 -5.91
C CYS A 170 -22.16 0.05 -5.12
N GLU A 171 -21.04 0.74 -4.91
CA GLU A 171 -19.85 0.23 -4.23
C GLU A 171 -19.18 1.35 -3.40
N ASN A 172 -18.92 1.10 -2.12
CA ASN A 172 -18.40 2.12 -1.20
C ASN A 172 -16.94 2.51 -1.52
N ASN A 173 -16.14 1.57 -2.03
CA ASN A 173 -14.74 1.78 -2.39
C ASN A 173 -14.38 1.10 -3.73
N PRO A 174 -14.89 1.63 -4.86
CA PRO A 174 -14.62 1.04 -6.17
C PRO A 174 -13.13 1.07 -6.49
N THR A 175 -12.65 0.00 -7.09
CA THR A 175 -11.28 -0.12 -7.59
C THR A 175 -11.03 0.90 -8.69
N ARG A 176 -9.76 1.19 -8.92
CA ARG A 176 -9.34 2.10 -9.99
C ARG A 176 -9.81 1.61 -11.37
N ASN A 177 -9.79 0.30 -11.61
CA ASN A 177 -10.16 -0.29 -12.91
C ASN A 177 -11.66 -0.14 -13.20
N GLU A 178 -12.52 -0.35 -12.20
CA GLU A 178 -13.98 -0.17 -12.32
C GLU A 178 -14.32 1.29 -12.66
N CYS A 179 -13.72 2.25 -11.93
CA CYS A 179 -13.89 3.68 -12.22
C CYS A 179 -13.38 4.07 -13.62
N LEU A 180 -12.30 3.42 -14.07
CA LEU A 180 -11.69 3.67 -15.38
C LEU A 180 -12.58 3.20 -16.52
N ILE A 181 -13.32 2.11 -16.36
CA ILE A 181 -14.32 1.65 -17.35
C ILE A 181 -15.42 2.70 -17.52
N ILE A 182 -15.95 3.25 -16.42
CA ILE A 182 -16.96 4.31 -16.44
C ILE A 182 -16.46 5.55 -17.17
N PHE A 183 -15.25 6.04 -16.85
CA PHE A 183 -14.72 7.23 -17.51
C PHE A 183 -14.29 7.03 -18.95
N ARG A 184 -13.85 5.83 -19.33
CA ARG A 184 -13.63 5.49 -20.74
C ARG A 184 -14.93 5.61 -21.52
N ASN A 185 -16.06 5.20 -20.94
CA ASN A 185 -17.36 5.37 -21.57
C ASN A 185 -17.73 6.85 -21.74
N ILE A 186 -17.56 7.67 -20.68
CA ILE A 186 -17.78 9.13 -20.75
C ILE A 186 -16.95 9.79 -21.86
N VAL A 187 -15.65 9.51 -21.89
CA VAL A 187 -14.73 10.11 -22.88
C VAL A 187 -15.01 9.60 -24.29
N LYS A 188 -15.43 8.34 -24.45
CA LYS A 188 -15.85 7.79 -25.74
C LYS A 188 -17.04 8.56 -26.33
N HIS A 189 -18.02 8.92 -25.50
CA HIS A 189 -19.19 9.69 -25.94
C HIS A 189 -18.91 11.19 -26.12
N PHE A 190 -18.04 11.77 -25.29
CA PHE A 190 -17.80 13.21 -25.26
C PHE A 190 -16.30 13.56 -25.19
N PRO A 191 -15.51 13.22 -26.23
CA PRO A 191 -14.06 13.33 -26.20
C PRO A 191 -13.60 14.79 -26.05
N ASN A 192 -14.16 15.73 -26.80
CA ASN A 192 -13.76 17.14 -26.75
C ASN A 192 -14.06 17.81 -25.39
N SER A 193 -15.07 17.30 -24.67
CA SER A 193 -15.50 17.86 -23.40
C SER A 193 -14.70 17.30 -22.23
N PHE A 194 -14.25 16.04 -22.31
CA PHE A 194 -13.72 15.32 -21.15
C PHE A 194 -12.35 14.68 -21.34
N ALA A 195 -11.90 14.48 -22.57
CA ALA A 195 -10.59 13.88 -22.81
C ALA A 195 -9.45 14.79 -22.30
N ASP A 196 -8.39 14.16 -21.82
CA ASP A 196 -7.10 14.80 -21.63
C ASP A 196 -6.43 14.93 -22.99
N MET A 197 -6.24 16.17 -23.43
CA MET A 197 -5.70 16.51 -24.75
C MET A 197 -4.52 17.46 -24.61
N THR A 198 -3.57 17.37 -25.54
CA THR A 198 -2.51 18.37 -25.73
C THR A 198 -3.08 19.68 -26.27
N PRO A 199 -2.32 20.79 -26.24
CA PRO A 199 -2.73 22.04 -26.92
C PRO A 199 -2.99 21.87 -28.42
N SER A 200 -2.41 20.83 -29.04
CA SER A 200 -2.63 20.46 -30.44
C SER A 200 -3.85 19.55 -30.67
N GLY A 201 -4.60 19.19 -29.63
CA GLY A 201 -5.82 18.38 -29.72
C GLY A 201 -5.60 16.86 -29.73
N VAL A 202 -4.38 16.38 -29.45
CA VAL A 202 -4.06 14.95 -29.39
C VAL A 202 -4.42 14.38 -28.01
N ILE A 203 -5.15 13.26 -27.96
CA ILE A 203 -5.53 12.60 -26.70
C ILE A 203 -4.29 12.00 -26.02
N ILE A 204 -4.12 12.30 -24.73
CA ILE A 204 -2.99 11.85 -23.90
C ILE A 204 -3.36 10.53 -23.20
N GLY A 205 -2.60 9.47 -23.46
CA GLY A 205 -2.78 8.15 -22.82
C GLY A 205 -4.19 7.60 -23.04
N SER A 206 -4.90 7.24 -21.95
CA SER A 206 -6.29 6.78 -22.01
C SER A 206 -7.32 7.91 -22.13
N GLY A 207 -6.89 9.16 -22.15
CA GLY A 207 -7.74 10.35 -22.24
C GLY A 207 -8.57 10.65 -21.00
N CYS A 208 -8.55 9.84 -19.93
CA CYS A 208 -9.43 10.02 -18.77
C CYS A 208 -8.69 10.10 -17.42
N THR A 209 -7.36 10.16 -17.44
CA THR A 209 -6.51 10.11 -16.24
C THR A 209 -6.86 11.20 -15.23
N SER A 210 -7.11 12.43 -15.70
CA SER A 210 -7.43 13.55 -14.82
C SER A 210 -8.81 13.41 -14.16
N LEU A 211 -9.81 12.87 -14.86
CA LEU A 211 -11.14 12.57 -14.29
C LEU A 211 -11.05 11.43 -13.26
N LEU A 212 -10.33 10.37 -13.61
CA LEU A 212 -10.13 9.22 -12.75
C LEU A 212 -9.43 9.60 -11.44
N CYS A 213 -8.40 10.45 -11.52
CA CYS A 213 -7.70 10.98 -10.36
C CYS A 213 -8.65 11.79 -9.46
N GLN A 214 -9.40 12.74 -10.03
CA GLN A 214 -10.36 13.55 -9.29
C GLN A 214 -11.42 12.71 -8.57
N LEU A 215 -11.94 11.66 -9.22
CA LEU A 215 -12.91 10.75 -8.60
C LEU A 215 -12.30 9.93 -7.47
N LYS A 216 -11.16 9.27 -7.69
CA LYS A 216 -10.52 8.44 -6.65
C LYS A 216 -10.15 9.25 -5.43
N THR A 217 -9.54 10.42 -5.60
CA THR A 217 -9.23 11.33 -4.50
C THR A 217 -10.49 11.76 -3.75
N ARG A 218 -11.61 12.02 -4.45
CA ARG A 218 -12.88 12.36 -3.81
C ARG A 218 -13.42 11.20 -2.96
N ILE A 219 -13.46 9.99 -3.51
CA ILE A 219 -13.94 8.77 -2.82
C ILE A 219 -13.08 8.47 -1.59
N GLU A 220 -11.75 8.55 -1.73
CA GLU A 220 -10.81 8.38 -0.60
C GLU A 220 -11.06 9.41 0.50
N ASN A 221 -11.25 10.68 0.16
CA ASN A 221 -11.57 11.73 1.11
C ASN A 221 -12.91 11.49 1.84
N MET A 222 -13.92 10.95 1.14
CA MET A 222 -15.20 10.57 1.75
C MET A 222 -15.03 9.39 2.71
N ASN A 223 -14.22 8.40 2.34
CA ASN A 223 -13.92 7.24 3.18
C ASN A 223 -13.09 7.62 4.42
N ARG A 224 -12.28 8.69 4.33
CA ARG A 224 -11.47 9.22 5.44
C ARG A 224 -12.29 9.83 6.58
N ALA A 225 -13.53 10.27 6.33
CA ALA A 225 -14.39 10.85 7.36
C ALA A 225 -14.72 9.85 8.49
N GLY A 226 -14.77 8.55 8.19
CA GLY A 226 -14.91 7.49 9.19
C GLY A 226 -13.63 7.19 9.98
N THR A 227 -12.45 7.48 9.41
CA THR A 227 -11.14 7.18 10.01
C THR A 227 -10.76 8.13 11.14
N LYS A 228 -11.25 9.39 11.13
CA LYS A 228 -10.95 10.36 12.19
C LYS A 228 -11.50 9.95 13.57
N ASN A 229 -12.62 9.22 13.61
CA ASN A 229 -13.16 8.65 14.85
C ASN A 229 -12.32 7.46 15.36
N ARG A 230 -11.60 6.76 14.48
CA ARG A 230 -10.71 5.63 14.80
C ARG A 230 -9.35 6.07 15.34
N LEU A 231 -8.88 7.25 14.94
CA LEU A 231 -7.60 7.81 15.38
C LEU A 231 -7.62 8.35 16.82
N ARG A 232 -8.80 8.64 17.39
CA ARG A 232 -8.93 9.13 18.77
C ARG A 232 -9.12 8.03 19.82
N THR A 233 -9.49 6.81 19.42
CA THR A 233 -9.82 5.72 20.36
C THR A 233 -8.74 4.64 20.48
N SER A 234 -7.67 4.70 19.69
CA SER A 234 -6.57 3.72 19.75
C SER A 234 -5.27 4.39 20.21
N LYS A 235 -5.22 4.69 21.51
CA LYS A 235 -3.97 4.82 22.27
C LYS A 235 -4.08 3.91 23.49
N VAL A 236 -4.06 2.61 23.24
CA VAL A 236 -3.73 1.62 24.27
C VAL A 236 -2.20 1.45 24.21
N PRO A 237 -1.45 1.70 25.29
CA PRO A 237 -0.01 1.47 25.31
C PRO A 237 0.23 -0.05 25.25
N GLY A 238 1.02 -0.52 24.28
CA GLY A 238 1.51 -1.90 24.25
C GLY A 238 1.23 -2.70 22.96
N GLN A 239 0.41 -2.20 22.03
CA GLN A 239 0.28 -2.83 20.72
C GLN A 239 1.09 -2.08 19.67
N LEU A 240 2.21 -2.69 19.24
CA LEU A 240 2.87 -2.43 17.96
C LEU A 240 1.92 -2.84 16.83
N HIS A 241 0.79 -2.16 16.68
CA HIS A 241 0.00 -2.28 15.47
C HIS A 241 0.74 -1.56 14.35
N GLN A 242 1.40 -2.35 13.50
CA GLN A 242 1.73 -1.94 12.14
C GLN A 242 0.50 -1.25 11.54
N ARG A 243 0.62 0.05 11.28
CA ARG A 243 -0.37 0.78 10.49
C ARG A 243 0.04 0.64 9.02
N PRO A 244 -0.78 0.02 8.16
CA PRO A 244 -0.51 -0.07 6.72
C PRO A 244 -0.77 1.24 5.96
N SER A 245 -0.68 2.43 6.58
CA SER A 245 -1.20 3.67 5.95
C SER A 245 -0.37 4.93 6.12
N ASP A 246 0.84 4.84 6.67
CA ASP A 246 1.80 5.97 6.66
C ASP A 246 2.99 5.72 5.70
N SER A 247 2.89 4.77 4.76
CA SER A 247 3.90 4.58 3.71
C SER A 247 3.75 5.63 2.61
N TYR A 248 4.33 6.81 2.83
CA TYR A 248 4.56 7.81 1.78
C TYR A 248 5.59 7.25 0.77
N GLY A 249 5.19 6.30 -0.07
CA GLY A 249 6.05 5.61 -1.04
C GLY A 249 7.02 4.58 -0.45
N CYS A 250 7.02 4.34 0.86
CA CYS A 250 7.90 3.35 1.49
C CYS A 250 7.30 1.93 1.39
N THR A 251 7.72 1.15 0.40
CA THR A 251 7.30 -0.24 0.16
C THR A 251 7.85 -1.21 1.21
N GLN A 252 9.04 -0.94 1.76
CA GLN A 252 9.72 -1.80 2.73
C GLN A 252 10.04 -1.05 4.05
N PHE A 253 9.02 -0.44 4.66
CA PHE A 253 9.21 0.36 5.88
C PHE A 253 9.73 -0.46 7.09
N ASN A 254 9.23 -1.69 7.24
CA ASN A 254 9.58 -2.63 8.30
C ASN A 254 9.75 -4.06 7.71
N PRO A 255 10.84 -4.30 6.97
CA PRO A 255 11.06 -5.56 6.25
C PRO A 255 11.23 -6.73 7.22
N GLU A 256 10.77 -7.90 6.81
CA GLU A 256 10.97 -9.15 7.54
C GLU A 256 12.40 -9.67 7.35
N LEU A 257 12.82 -10.50 8.29
CA LEU A 257 14.09 -11.20 8.23
C LEU A 257 14.03 -12.23 7.09
N SER A 258 15.10 -12.33 6.28
CA SER A 258 15.22 -13.41 5.30
C SER A 258 15.27 -14.76 6.01
N PRO A 259 14.66 -15.83 5.48
CA PRO A 259 14.73 -17.17 6.09
C PRO A 259 16.16 -17.74 6.19
N GLU A 260 17.09 -17.22 5.38
CA GLU A 260 18.51 -17.63 5.38
C GLU A 260 19.36 -16.90 6.43
N GLU A 261 18.85 -15.83 7.05
CA GLU A 261 19.60 -14.96 7.95
C GLU A 261 19.05 -15.03 9.38
N THR A 262 19.90 -14.76 10.38
CA THR A 262 19.49 -14.51 11.75
C THR A 262 19.87 -13.09 12.16
N TYR A 263 19.30 -12.57 13.26
CA TYR A 263 19.74 -11.26 13.77
C TYR A 263 21.22 -11.25 14.17
N GLU A 264 21.77 -12.40 14.56
CA GLU A 264 23.19 -12.54 14.91
C GLU A 264 24.07 -12.46 13.66
N THR A 265 23.69 -13.12 12.55
CA THR A 265 24.44 -13.02 11.29
C THR A 265 24.40 -11.60 10.72
N LEU A 266 23.27 -10.91 10.84
CA LEU A 266 23.13 -9.52 10.41
C LEU A 266 23.95 -8.56 11.27
N GLU A 267 24.03 -8.80 12.58
CA GLU A 267 24.87 -7.98 13.47
C GLU A 267 26.36 -8.18 13.17
N GLN A 268 26.80 -9.40 12.84
CA GLN A 268 28.16 -9.66 12.36
C GLN A 268 28.46 -8.88 11.06
N LYS A 269 27.52 -8.89 10.10
CA LYS A 269 27.64 -8.12 8.85
C LYS A 269 27.64 -6.61 9.09
N ARG A 270 26.90 -6.11 10.08
CA ARG A 270 26.97 -4.71 10.51
C ARG A 270 28.36 -4.37 11.08
N GLN A 271 28.91 -5.21 11.94
CA GLN A 271 30.26 -5.01 12.50
C GLN A 271 31.34 -5.06 11.41
N GLN A 272 31.16 -5.86 10.36
CA GLN A 272 32.02 -5.86 9.18
C GLN A 272 31.95 -4.53 8.43
N LEU A 273 30.75 -3.97 8.19
CA LEU A 273 30.60 -2.62 7.61
C LEU A 273 31.35 -1.57 8.44
N GLU A 274 31.17 -1.60 9.76
CA GLU A 274 31.83 -0.67 10.68
C GLU A 274 33.36 -0.81 10.62
N THR A 275 33.88 -2.04 10.55
CA THR A 275 35.30 -2.32 10.44
C THR A 275 35.89 -1.78 9.14
N ILE A 276 35.23 -2.05 8.00
CA ILE A 276 35.66 -1.53 6.69
C ILE A 276 35.66 0.00 6.71
N TYR A 277 34.64 0.62 7.30
CA TYR A 277 34.58 2.09 7.40
C TYR A 277 35.72 2.67 8.24
N ARG A 278 36.05 2.05 9.38
CA ARG A 278 37.18 2.50 10.21
C ARG A 278 38.53 2.37 9.52
N GLN A 279 38.71 1.33 8.70
CA GLN A 279 39.98 1.07 8.02
C GLN A 279 40.16 1.91 6.75
N GLU A 280 39.10 2.13 5.99
CA GLU A 280 39.18 2.70 4.63
C GLU A 280 38.38 4.00 4.45
N GLY A 281 37.60 4.39 5.45
CA GLY A 281 36.77 5.60 5.45
C GLY A 281 35.61 5.53 4.45
N ILE A 282 35.19 6.71 3.97
CA ILE A 282 34.02 6.85 3.08
C ILE A 282 34.26 6.26 1.68
N ARG A 283 35.52 6.19 1.23
CA ARG A 283 35.90 5.80 -0.13
C ARG A 283 35.55 4.35 -0.46
N SER A 284 35.50 3.49 0.54
CA SER A 284 35.10 2.08 0.41
C SER A 284 33.61 1.90 0.08
N GLY A 285 32.78 2.94 0.24
CA GLY A 285 31.33 2.89 -0.01
C GLY A 285 30.93 2.52 -1.44
N VAL A 286 31.86 2.60 -2.40
CA VAL A 286 31.65 2.18 -3.80
C VAL A 286 32.00 0.71 -4.04
N LYS A 287 32.65 0.02 -3.09
CA LYS A 287 33.03 -1.38 -3.22
C LYS A 287 31.78 -2.27 -3.25
N GLY A 288 31.79 -3.28 -4.12
CA GLY A 288 30.68 -4.22 -4.27
C GLY A 288 30.33 -4.94 -2.96
N GLU A 289 31.33 -5.28 -2.15
CA GLU A 289 31.15 -5.88 -0.82
C GLU A 289 30.35 -4.98 0.13
N VAL A 290 30.71 -3.70 0.24
CA VAL A 290 29.99 -2.72 1.09
C VAL A 290 28.55 -2.53 0.60
N ILE A 291 28.36 -2.45 -0.72
CA ILE A 291 27.01 -2.34 -1.31
C ILE A 291 26.18 -3.58 -0.96
N ASN A 292 26.75 -4.78 -1.07
CA ASN A 292 26.06 -6.01 -0.74
C ASN A 292 25.71 -6.08 0.75
N LEU A 293 26.68 -5.78 1.63
CA LEU A 293 26.47 -5.73 3.07
C LEU A 293 25.38 -4.71 3.45
N MET A 294 25.35 -3.53 2.83
CA MET A 294 24.29 -2.54 3.04
C MET A 294 22.90 -3.06 2.63
N LYS A 295 22.81 -3.86 1.55
CA LYS A 295 21.55 -4.48 1.14
C LYS A 295 21.12 -5.60 2.08
N THR A 296 22.03 -6.52 2.41
CA THR A 296 21.74 -7.66 3.28
C THR A 296 21.35 -7.21 4.69
N THR A 297 21.98 -6.16 5.20
CA THR A 297 21.70 -5.63 6.55
C THR A 297 20.53 -4.63 6.59
N PHE A 298 19.82 -4.41 5.48
CA PHE A 298 18.75 -3.41 5.38
C PHE A 298 17.66 -3.59 6.44
N CYS A 299 17.25 -4.84 6.74
CA CYS A 299 16.24 -5.08 7.76
C CYS A 299 16.71 -4.69 9.17
N LEU A 300 17.99 -4.91 9.49
CA LEU A 300 18.57 -4.47 10.76
C LEU A 300 18.70 -2.94 10.81
N GLN A 301 19.06 -2.28 9.70
CA GLN A 301 19.07 -0.82 9.61
C GLN A 301 17.68 -0.24 9.92
N ARG A 302 16.62 -0.75 9.27
CA ARG A 302 15.24 -0.32 9.51
C ARG A 302 14.81 -0.58 10.95
N ARG A 303 15.19 -1.73 11.53
CA ARG A 303 14.91 -2.05 12.93
C ARG A 303 15.55 -1.04 13.88
N HIS A 304 16.80 -0.63 13.65
CA HIS A 304 17.49 0.35 14.50
C HIS A 304 16.91 1.76 14.32
N ILE A 305 16.66 2.19 13.07
CA ILE A 305 16.06 3.50 12.77
C ILE A 305 14.66 3.64 13.40
N ASN A 306 13.87 2.57 13.37
CA ASN A 306 12.48 2.58 13.85
C ASN A 306 12.34 2.34 15.37
N GLN A 307 13.45 2.29 16.13
CA GLN A 307 13.37 2.10 17.58
C GLN A 307 12.57 3.22 18.26
N ALA A 308 11.91 2.88 19.37
CA ALA A 308 11.17 3.79 20.22
C ALA A 308 11.67 3.62 21.67
N PRO A 309 12.34 4.63 22.28
CA PRO A 309 12.60 5.97 21.74
C PRO A 309 13.56 5.95 20.54
N SER A 310 13.45 6.97 19.68
CA SER A 310 14.30 7.07 18.49
C SER A 310 15.76 7.28 18.87
N PRO A 311 16.72 6.61 18.20
CA PRO A 311 18.13 6.80 18.45
C PRO A 311 18.58 8.21 18.04
N SER A 312 19.66 8.70 18.64
CA SER A 312 20.23 9.97 18.19
C SER A 312 20.87 9.82 16.81
N ILE A 313 20.97 10.92 16.07
CA ILE A 313 21.66 10.93 14.77
C ILE A 313 23.15 10.56 14.94
N GLU A 314 23.76 10.94 16.05
CA GLU A 314 25.15 10.60 16.36
C GLU A 314 25.32 9.08 16.58
N ASP A 315 24.45 8.46 17.37
CA ASP A 315 24.46 7.01 17.58
C ASP A 315 24.23 6.26 16.28
N MET A 316 23.30 6.75 15.45
CA MET A 316 23.05 6.18 14.13
C MET A 316 24.26 6.29 13.21
N ARG A 317 24.99 7.41 13.25
CA ARG A 317 26.20 7.60 12.46
C ARG A 317 27.33 6.68 12.90
N ILE A 318 27.47 6.44 14.20
CA ILE A 318 28.44 5.51 14.75
C ILE A 318 28.10 4.06 14.33
N GLN A 319 26.85 3.64 14.49
CA GLN A 319 26.43 2.27 14.21
C GLN A 319 26.33 1.95 12.72
N TRP A 320 25.97 2.95 11.90
CA TRP A 320 25.69 2.82 10.46
C TRP A 320 26.34 3.95 9.64
N PRO A 321 27.67 4.05 9.61
CA PRO A 321 28.35 5.19 9.00
C PRO A 321 28.05 5.36 7.51
N TYR A 322 27.81 4.27 6.77
CA TYR A 322 27.47 4.35 5.35
C TYR A 322 26.08 4.90 5.06
N LEU A 323 25.13 4.89 6.01
CA LEU A 323 23.85 5.60 5.85
C LEU A 323 24.04 7.11 5.67
N PHE A 324 25.16 7.65 6.12
CA PHE A 324 25.54 9.06 6.01
C PHE A 324 26.48 9.32 4.83
N THR A 325 26.51 8.41 3.87
CA THR A 325 27.22 8.58 2.59
C THR A 325 26.22 8.60 1.45
N GLN A 326 26.54 9.33 0.37
CA GLN A 326 25.65 9.45 -0.79
C GLN A 326 25.26 8.08 -1.37
N ARG A 327 26.22 7.16 -1.51
CA ARG A 327 25.94 5.82 -2.06
C ARG A 327 25.07 4.99 -1.12
N GLY A 328 25.37 5.00 0.18
CA GLY A 328 24.62 4.20 1.15
C GLY A 328 23.19 4.71 1.37
N ILE A 329 22.97 6.02 1.40
CA ILE A 329 21.61 6.57 1.52
C ILE A 329 20.77 6.27 0.27
N PHE A 330 21.35 6.29 -0.93
CA PHE A 330 20.64 5.90 -2.15
C PHE A 330 20.28 4.41 -2.17
N ILE A 331 21.17 3.54 -1.71
CA ILE A 331 20.86 2.10 -1.58
C ILE A 331 19.72 1.91 -0.57
N HIS A 332 19.79 2.55 0.59
CA HIS A 332 18.75 2.46 1.60
C HIS A 332 17.40 2.97 1.08
N PHE A 333 17.41 4.11 0.38
CA PHE A 333 16.22 4.70 -0.22
C PHE A 333 15.60 3.80 -1.29
N GLU A 334 16.42 3.24 -2.18
CA GLU A 334 15.96 2.32 -3.23
C GLU A 334 15.32 1.08 -2.63
N LEU A 335 15.90 0.47 -1.58
CA LEU A 335 15.27 -0.66 -0.90
C LEU A 335 13.97 -0.24 -0.18
N LEU A 336 13.98 0.92 0.47
CA LEU A 336 12.84 1.42 1.23
C LEU A 336 11.63 1.73 0.34
N THR A 337 11.85 2.20 -0.88
CA THR A 337 10.81 2.76 -1.76
C THR A 337 10.62 2.01 -3.07
N ASP A 338 11.52 1.10 -3.42
CA ASP A 338 11.65 0.49 -4.75
C ASP A 338 11.90 1.51 -5.89
N ILE A 339 12.40 2.70 -5.54
CA ILE A 339 12.68 3.79 -6.48
C ILE A 339 14.19 4.04 -6.54
N ASN A 340 14.77 3.77 -7.71
CA ASN A 340 16.12 4.24 -8.02
C ASN A 340 16.11 5.73 -8.35
N VAL A 341 16.24 6.58 -7.33
CA VAL A 341 16.06 8.05 -7.47
C VAL A 341 16.96 8.67 -8.53
N LEU A 342 18.22 8.23 -8.63
CA LEU A 342 19.16 8.76 -9.62
C LEU A 342 18.73 8.41 -11.05
N ARG A 343 18.35 7.15 -11.29
CA ARG A 343 17.87 6.71 -12.60
C ARG A 343 16.54 7.38 -12.98
N VAL A 344 15.62 7.50 -12.03
CA VAL A 344 14.31 8.13 -12.28
C VAL A 344 14.47 9.61 -12.59
N LEU A 345 15.37 10.31 -11.88
CA LEU A 345 15.67 11.71 -12.16
C LEU A 345 16.27 11.88 -13.57
N ASP A 346 17.30 11.09 -13.91
CA ASP A 346 17.94 11.10 -15.24
C ASP A 346 16.93 10.86 -16.37
N LEU A 347 16.08 9.84 -16.25
CA LEU A 347 15.03 9.55 -17.24
C LEU A 347 14.00 10.68 -17.33
N SER A 348 13.56 11.23 -16.18
CA SER A 348 12.58 12.32 -16.15
C SER A 348 13.12 13.59 -16.81
N ILE A 349 14.39 13.91 -16.59
CA ILE A 349 15.06 15.04 -17.23
C ILE A 349 15.16 14.82 -18.75
N LYS A 350 15.51 13.60 -19.20
CA LYS A 350 15.57 13.27 -20.63
C LYS A 350 14.20 13.33 -21.31
N GLU A 351 13.17 12.80 -20.68
CA GLU A 351 11.81 12.73 -21.25
C GLU A 351 11.09 14.09 -21.25
N CYS A 352 11.14 14.80 -20.12
CA CYS A 352 10.37 16.03 -19.93
C CYS A 352 11.19 17.31 -20.16
N GLY A 353 12.51 17.24 -20.05
CA GLY A 353 13.38 18.41 -19.96
C GLY A 353 13.35 19.30 -21.19
N GLN A 354 13.34 18.72 -22.40
CA GLN A 354 13.21 19.51 -23.62
C GLN A 354 11.88 20.27 -23.71
N GLY A 355 10.78 19.62 -23.30
CA GLY A 355 9.45 20.23 -23.27
C GLY A 355 9.38 21.40 -22.29
N ILE A 356 9.91 21.19 -21.08
CA ILE A 356 10.00 22.23 -20.04
C ILE A 356 10.86 23.40 -20.53
N ARG A 357 12.07 23.11 -21.05
CA ARG A 357 13.00 24.13 -21.56
C ARG A 357 12.34 24.96 -22.65
N LYS A 358 11.73 24.33 -23.65
CA LYS A 358 11.02 25.02 -24.74
C LYS A 358 9.88 25.89 -24.23
N TYR A 359 9.12 25.41 -23.25
CA TYR A 359 8.05 26.19 -22.63
C TYR A 359 8.60 27.43 -21.94
N LEU A 360 9.60 27.26 -21.08
CA LEU A 360 10.19 28.35 -20.31
C LEU A 360 10.85 29.41 -21.21
N GLN A 361 11.58 28.96 -22.25
CA GLN A 361 12.19 29.86 -23.24
C GLN A 361 11.16 30.70 -23.99
N THR A 362 10.04 30.11 -24.40
CA THR A 362 9.07 30.78 -25.28
C THR A 362 7.97 31.55 -24.54
N LYS A 363 7.67 31.17 -23.29
CA LYS A 363 6.51 31.70 -22.55
C LYS A 363 6.87 32.42 -21.26
N SER A 364 8.02 32.15 -20.66
CA SER A 364 8.39 32.83 -19.41
C SER A 364 8.81 34.27 -19.66
N LYS A 365 8.24 35.21 -18.88
CA LYS A 365 8.67 36.61 -18.84
C LYS A 365 9.58 36.93 -17.65
N ASN A 366 9.89 35.92 -16.83
CA ASN A 366 10.77 36.10 -15.68
C ASN A 366 12.20 36.41 -16.18
N LYS A 367 12.78 37.52 -15.69
CA LYS A 367 14.12 37.97 -16.06
C LYS A 367 15.20 36.95 -15.70
N ASP A 368 15.04 36.27 -14.58
CA ASP A 368 16.01 35.29 -14.10
C ASP A 368 16.00 34.04 -14.99
N VAL A 369 14.81 33.57 -15.38
CA VAL A 369 14.67 32.49 -16.37
C VAL A 369 15.33 32.88 -17.70
N GLN A 370 15.12 34.11 -18.18
CA GLN A 370 15.73 34.57 -19.43
C GLN A 370 17.26 34.66 -19.33
N SER A 371 17.80 35.09 -18.18
CA SER A 371 19.24 35.15 -17.94
C SER A 371 19.90 33.76 -17.99
N ILE A 372 19.24 32.75 -17.42
CA ILE A 372 19.74 31.36 -17.41
C ILE A 372 19.65 30.75 -18.82
N VAL A 373 18.57 31.03 -19.55
CA VAL A 373 18.42 30.59 -20.95
C VAL A 373 19.56 31.10 -21.84
N THR A 374 20.02 32.34 -21.63
CA THR A 374 21.08 32.94 -22.45
C THR A 374 22.49 32.39 -22.20
N GLN A 375 22.71 31.64 -21.13
CA GLN A 375 24.05 31.12 -20.78
C GLN A 375 24.46 29.89 -21.59
N ASP A 376 23.56 29.32 -22.41
CA ASP A 376 23.79 28.19 -23.33
C ASP A 376 24.54 26.97 -22.74
N GLU A 377 24.43 26.77 -21.43
CA GLU A 377 24.93 25.55 -20.80
C GLU A 377 23.86 24.46 -20.89
N ASP A 378 24.11 23.45 -21.72
CA ASP A 378 23.26 22.26 -21.79
C ASP A 378 23.67 21.26 -20.70
N GLY A 379 22.75 21.02 -19.77
CA GLY A 379 22.98 20.16 -18.63
C GLY A 379 21.75 20.01 -17.74
N GLU A 380 21.73 18.91 -16.97
CA GLU A 380 20.67 18.59 -16.00
C GLU A 380 20.49 19.71 -14.96
N LEU A 381 21.62 20.30 -14.53
CA LEU A 381 21.64 21.39 -13.55
C LEU A 381 20.95 22.66 -14.08
N THR A 382 21.12 22.97 -15.37
CA THR A 382 20.49 24.13 -16.00
C THR A 382 18.97 23.99 -16.00
N LEU A 383 18.44 22.78 -16.24
CA LEU A 383 17.00 22.54 -16.19
C LEU A 383 16.44 22.75 -14.79
N ILE A 384 17.16 22.30 -13.76
CA ILE A 384 16.78 22.51 -12.35
C ILE A 384 16.80 24.01 -12.03
N GLN A 385 17.85 24.73 -12.42
CA GLN A 385 17.95 26.19 -12.22
C GLN A 385 16.82 26.95 -12.92
N LEU A 386 16.45 26.55 -14.14
CA LEU A 386 15.31 27.11 -14.87
C LEU A 386 13.99 26.91 -14.12
N LEU A 387 13.78 25.72 -13.56
CA LEU A 387 12.59 25.42 -12.75
C LEU A 387 12.57 26.26 -11.47
N MET A 388 13.69 26.35 -10.75
CA MET A 388 13.81 27.16 -9.54
C MET A 388 13.51 28.64 -9.83
N ALA A 389 14.13 29.22 -10.87
CA ALA A 389 13.88 30.60 -11.28
C ALA A 389 12.42 30.81 -11.71
N TYR A 390 11.79 29.83 -12.38
CA TYR A 390 10.38 29.92 -12.76
C TYR A 390 9.44 29.97 -11.55
N PHE A 391 9.78 29.26 -10.47
CA PHE A 391 9.01 29.25 -9.22
C PHE A 391 9.45 30.31 -8.20
N ASP A 392 10.35 31.22 -8.58
CA ASP A 392 10.90 32.25 -7.69
C ASP A 392 11.63 31.66 -6.47
N GLU A 393 12.24 30.48 -6.65
CA GLU A 393 13.06 29.81 -5.65
C GLU A 393 14.54 30.17 -5.84
N GLY A 394 15.20 30.57 -4.76
CA GLY A 394 16.63 30.85 -4.77
C GLY A 394 17.45 29.56 -4.95
N ILE A 395 18.46 29.60 -5.83
CA ILE A 395 19.32 28.44 -6.16
C ILE A 395 19.92 27.78 -4.91
N GLU A 396 20.28 28.57 -3.89
CA GLU A 396 20.84 28.10 -2.63
C GLU A 396 19.87 27.27 -1.78
N GLY A 397 18.56 27.28 -2.10
CA GLY A 397 17.56 26.45 -1.42
C GLY A 397 17.65 24.97 -1.77
N LEU A 398 18.27 24.61 -2.90
CA LEU A 398 18.39 23.23 -3.38
C LEU A 398 19.83 22.86 -3.76
N ILE A 399 20.59 23.82 -4.28
CA ILE A 399 21.97 23.63 -4.74
C ILE A 399 22.89 24.35 -3.77
N LEU A 400 23.62 23.58 -2.96
CA LEU A 400 24.72 24.10 -2.17
C LEU A 400 25.99 24.05 -3.01
N ARG A 401 26.58 25.22 -3.31
CA ARG A 401 27.91 25.28 -3.92
C ARG A 401 28.94 24.96 -2.85
N ALA A 402 29.67 23.86 -3.02
CA ALA A 402 30.78 23.57 -2.12
C ALA A 402 31.93 24.55 -2.39
N ASP A 403 32.39 25.26 -1.35
CA ASP A 403 33.64 26.03 -1.43
C ASP A 403 34.79 25.05 -1.70
N ILE A 404 35.42 25.17 -2.87
CA ILE A 404 36.55 24.35 -3.31
C ILE A 404 37.75 24.47 -2.35
N CYS A 405 37.76 25.46 -1.45
CA CYS A 405 38.85 25.70 -0.51
C CYS A 405 38.95 24.72 0.68
N LEU A 406 38.00 23.79 0.88
CA LEU A 406 38.03 22.87 2.05
C LEU A 406 38.35 21.40 1.74
N PHE A 407 38.62 21.03 0.48
CA PHE A 407 39.06 19.67 0.12
C PHE A 407 40.59 19.47 0.18
N THR A 408 41.33 20.41 0.79
CA THR A 408 42.71 20.18 1.21
C THR A 408 42.76 19.91 2.71
N PHE A 409 42.26 18.74 3.13
CA PHE A 409 42.72 18.13 4.37
C PHE A 409 43.05 16.66 4.10
N THR A 410 44.33 16.39 4.37
CA THR A 410 45.12 15.16 4.28
C THR A 410 44.51 13.96 4.96
#